data_AF-A0A660XTY7-F1
#
_entry.id   AF-A0A660XTY7-F1
#
_cell.length_a   1.000
_cell.length_b   1.000
_cell.length_c   1.000
_cell.angle_alpha   90.00
_cell.angle_beta   90.00
_cell.angle_gamma   90.00
#
_symmetry.space_group_name_H-M   'P 1'
#
loop_
_entity.id
_entity.type
_entity.pdbx_description
1 polymer ?
#
loop_
_entity_poly.entity_id
_entity_poly.type
_entity_poly.pdbx_seq_one_letter_code
_entity_poly.pdbx_strand_id
1 'polypeptide(L)'
;NYLYRNNGDGTFTDVALEVGAAMGEFGEAVSSMSPDFADYDNDGDLDIFVPDMGYCCLYRNMGGSFEEYTAPAGVAAVLGQYISWAGYFIDYDNDGWKDLFLVNGDAHHLYPEEDILFRNNHDGTFTDVALQSGDYFTKEEYIGRGAAFGDYDNDGDIDIYVANLNGPGVLLRNDGGNRNSWLILKLVGIKSNRDAVGAWVTVRAGDLVQVGQVRAGGGYLSSSDIRLHFGLGSHSKVDEVEIRWPSGIVQKRKNVAANQILTITEPAEMTKGGR
;
A
#
# COMPACT_ATOMS: atom_id res chain seq x y z
N ASN A 1 -10.72 16.74 -1.02
CA ASN A 1 -9.31 16.32 -1.24
C ASN A 1 -8.59 17.29 -2.14
N TYR A 2 -7.28 17.43 -1.91
CA TYR A 2 -6.35 18.13 -2.81
C TYR A 2 -5.34 17.11 -3.31
N LEU A 3 -4.95 17.21 -4.58
CA LEU A 3 -4.00 16.31 -5.21
C LEU A 3 -3.02 17.16 -6.01
N TYR A 4 -1.80 17.24 -5.53
CA TYR A 4 -0.79 18.14 -6.07
C TYR A 4 0.10 17.40 -7.07
N ARG A 5 0.02 17.81 -8.34
CA ARG A 5 0.98 17.40 -9.37
C ARG A 5 2.25 18.23 -9.21
N ASN A 6 3.40 17.57 -9.12
CA ASN A 6 4.71 18.23 -9.16
C ASN A 6 5.00 18.68 -10.60
N ASN A 7 5.26 19.98 -10.79
CA ASN A 7 5.52 20.56 -12.12
C ASN A 7 6.99 20.38 -12.58
N GLY A 8 7.86 19.83 -11.72
CA GLY A 8 9.27 19.58 -12.02
C GLY A 8 10.19 20.80 -11.85
N ASP A 9 9.64 21.94 -11.43
CA ASP A 9 10.35 23.20 -11.23
C ASP A 9 10.29 23.69 -9.77
N GLY A 10 9.88 22.82 -8.84
CA GLY A 10 9.67 23.13 -7.44
C GLY A 10 8.30 23.74 -7.13
N THR A 11 7.42 23.89 -8.12
CA THR A 11 6.03 24.28 -7.93
C THR A 11 5.08 23.07 -8.04
N PHE A 12 3.87 23.26 -7.52
CA PHE A 12 2.82 22.25 -7.52
C PHE A 12 1.51 22.85 -8.00
N THR A 13 0.75 22.06 -8.75
CA THR A 13 -0.60 22.41 -9.19
C THR A 13 -1.59 21.45 -8.58
N ASP A 14 -2.61 21.98 -7.90
CA ASP A 14 -3.75 21.17 -7.49
C ASP A 14 -4.56 20.76 -8.72
N VAL A 15 -4.65 19.45 -8.94
CA VAL A 15 -5.36 18.84 -10.07
C VAL A 15 -6.55 17.99 -9.61
N ALA A 16 -6.85 17.91 -8.30
CA ALA A 16 -7.81 16.94 -7.77
C ALA A 16 -9.17 16.99 -8.47
N LEU A 17 -9.70 18.19 -8.71
CA LEU A 17 -11.01 18.33 -9.37
C LEU A 17 -10.95 17.94 -10.85
N GLU A 18 -9.88 18.31 -11.55
CA GLU A 18 -9.68 17.99 -12.97
C GLU A 18 -9.58 16.50 -13.21
N VAL A 19 -8.89 15.78 -12.32
CA VAL A 19 -8.65 14.35 -12.45
C VAL A 19 -9.66 13.49 -11.70
N GLY A 20 -10.68 14.05 -11.06
CA GLY A 20 -11.73 13.27 -10.38
C GLY A 20 -11.38 12.73 -8.98
N ALA A 21 -10.30 13.21 -8.36
CA ALA A 21 -9.84 12.78 -7.03
C ALA A 21 -10.19 13.78 -5.89
N ALA A 22 -11.15 14.68 -6.12
CA ALA A 22 -11.45 15.77 -5.18
C ALA A 22 -12.53 15.44 -4.14
N MET A 23 -13.52 14.64 -4.50
CA MET A 23 -14.78 14.46 -3.74
C MET A 23 -15.11 12.97 -3.59
N GLY A 24 -15.92 12.64 -2.58
CA GLY A 24 -16.46 11.29 -2.40
C GLY A 24 -17.57 10.95 -3.41
N GLU A 25 -18.15 9.75 -3.25
CA GLU A 25 -19.14 9.18 -4.16
C GLU A 25 -20.34 10.11 -4.42
N PHE A 26 -20.77 10.87 -3.41
CA PHE A 26 -21.93 11.76 -3.49
C PHE A 26 -21.55 13.23 -3.73
N GLY A 27 -20.29 13.50 -4.14
CA GLY A 27 -19.78 14.84 -4.40
C GLY A 27 -19.46 15.65 -3.15
N GLU A 28 -19.37 14.99 -2.00
CA GLU A 28 -19.06 15.57 -0.70
C GLU A 28 -17.56 15.78 -0.50
N ALA A 29 -17.25 16.75 0.38
CA ALA A 29 -15.89 16.90 0.88
C ALA A 29 -15.62 15.84 1.96
N VAL A 30 -14.48 15.17 1.85
CA VAL A 30 -14.06 14.16 2.83
C VAL A 30 -13.09 14.72 3.86
N SER A 31 -13.07 14.09 5.04
CA SER A 31 -12.16 14.43 6.14
C SER A 31 -11.22 13.25 6.39
N SER A 32 -9.97 13.40 6.00
CA SER A 32 -8.98 12.32 6.02
C SER A 32 -7.72 12.73 6.78
N MET A 33 -7.05 11.73 7.37
CA MET A 33 -5.79 11.92 8.10
C MET A 33 -4.60 11.20 7.45
N SER A 34 -4.83 10.16 6.65
CA SER A 34 -3.75 9.51 5.89
C SER A 34 -4.24 8.77 4.65
N PRO A 35 -4.18 9.40 3.46
CA PRO A 35 -4.37 8.67 2.21
C PRO A 35 -3.18 7.75 1.91
N ASP A 36 -3.42 6.69 1.17
CA ASP A 36 -2.40 5.78 0.66
C ASP A 36 -2.56 5.55 -0.86
N PHE A 37 -1.47 5.13 -1.49
CA PHE A 37 -1.37 4.88 -2.93
C PHE A 37 -0.86 3.47 -3.19
N ALA A 38 -1.48 2.72 -4.09
CA ALA A 38 -0.96 1.45 -4.58
C ALA A 38 -1.60 1.10 -5.91
N ASP A 39 -0.95 0.23 -6.68
CA ASP A 39 -1.53 -0.43 -7.86
C ASP A 39 -2.29 -1.66 -7.34
N TYR A 40 -3.57 -1.49 -6.96
CA TYR A 40 -4.30 -2.58 -6.29
C TYR A 40 -4.92 -3.56 -7.28
N ASP A 41 -5.11 -3.14 -8.53
CA ASP A 41 -5.65 -3.97 -9.61
C ASP A 41 -4.59 -4.48 -10.59
N ASN A 42 -3.30 -4.20 -10.31
CA ASN A 42 -2.13 -4.64 -11.07
C ASN A 42 -2.13 -4.14 -12.54
N ASP A 43 -2.72 -2.97 -12.79
CA ASP A 43 -2.74 -2.34 -14.12
C ASP A 43 -1.49 -1.47 -14.41
N GLY A 44 -0.69 -1.21 -13.38
CA GLY A 44 0.57 -0.47 -13.43
C GLY A 44 0.47 1.01 -13.08
N ASP A 45 -0.73 1.54 -12.88
CA ASP A 45 -1.00 2.88 -12.37
C ASP A 45 -1.32 2.82 -10.86
N LEU A 46 -0.96 3.87 -10.11
CA LEU A 46 -1.30 3.91 -8.69
C LEU A 46 -2.71 4.47 -8.50
N ASP A 47 -3.52 3.73 -7.78
CA ASP A 47 -4.80 4.12 -7.22
C ASP A 47 -4.62 4.88 -5.90
N ILE A 48 -5.72 5.42 -5.38
CA ILE A 48 -5.71 6.18 -4.13
C ILE A 48 -6.78 5.63 -3.20
N PHE A 49 -6.42 5.33 -1.97
CA PHE A 49 -7.39 5.15 -0.91
C PHE A 49 -7.32 6.32 0.06
N VAL A 50 -8.47 6.91 0.36
CA VAL A 50 -8.61 8.04 1.29
C VAL A 50 -9.56 7.60 2.40
N PRO A 51 -9.06 7.28 3.60
CA PRO A 51 -9.93 6.98 4.74
C PRO A 51 -10.66 8.25 5.16
N ASP A 52 -11.90 8.12 5.62
CA ASP A 52 -12.65 9.24 6.17
C ASP A 52 -13.62 8.84 7.29
N MET A 53 -14.48 9.77 7.70
CA MET A 53 -15.47 9.58 8.76
C MET A 53 -16.83 9.05 8.24
N GLY A 54 -16.85 8.52 7.02
CA GLY A 54 -18.04 8.04 6.32
C GLY A 54 -17.71 6.78 5.52
N TYR A 55 -17.90 6.82 4.20
CA TYR A 55 -17.75 5.65 3.35
C TYR A 55 -16.30 5.38 2.91
N CYS A 56 -15.36 6.27 3.24
CA CYS A 56 -14.04 6.40 2.63
C CYS A 56 -14.11 6.67 1.12
N CYS A 57 -12.95 6.81 0.47
CA CYS A 57 -12.87 6.89 -0.98
C CYS A 57 -11.76 5.99 -1.52
N LEU A 58 -12.12 5.00 -2.34
CA LEU A 58 -11.24 4.29 -3.25
C LEU A 58 -11.37 4.94 -4.63
N TYR A 59 -10.30 5.60 -5.07
CA TYR A 59 -10.19 6.19 -6.39
C TYR A 59 -9.39 5.26 -7.30
N ARG A 60 -10.06 4.62 -8.27
CA ARG A 60 -9.39 3.80 -9.28
C ARG A 60 -8.79 4.67 -10.37
N ASN A 61 -7.51 4.49 -10.66
CA ASN A 61 -6.82 5.20 -11.72
C ASN A 61 -7.20 4.62 -13.08
N MET A 62 -7.40 5.49 -14.07
CA MET A 62 -7.86 5.15 -15.41
C MET A 62 -6.89 5.72 -16.45
N GLY A 63 -5.59 5.65 -16.20
CA GLY A 63 -4.55 6.23 -17.05
C GLY A 63 -4.35 7.73 -16.88
N GLY A 64 -4.52 8.26 -15.67
CA GLY A 64 -4.26 9.66 -15.31
C GLY A 64 -5.50 10.48 -14.90
N SER A 65 -6.68 9.87 -14.95
CA SER A 65 -7.89 10.33 -14.27
C SER A 65 -8.37 9.27 -13.29
N PHE A 66 -9.15 9.65 -12.30
CA PHE A 66 -9.64 8.79 -11.23
C PHE A 66 -11.16 8.66 -11.28
N GLU A 67 -11.62 7.44 -11.11
CA GLU A 67 -13.01 7.07 -10.88
C GLU A 67 -13.21 6.79 -9.38
N GLU A 68 -14.22 7.38 -8.76
CA GLU A 68 -14.64 6.98 -7.41
C GLU A 68 -15.28 5.59 -7.50
N TYR A 69 -14.73 4.63 -6.77
CA TYR A 69 -15.03 3.21 -6.92
C TYR A 69 -15.36 2.50 -5.60
N THR A 70 -15.69 3.25 -4.54
CA THR A 70 -15.81 2.68 -3.19
C THR A 70 -17.00 1.74 -3.04
N ALA A 71 -18.18 2.16 -3.51
CA ALA A 71 -19.37 1.31 -3.47
C ALA A 71 -19.31 0.12 -4.45
N PRO A 72 -18.90 0.29 -5.73
CA PRO A 72 -18.69 -0.83 -6.65
C PRO A 72 -17.68 -1.86 -6.12
N ALA A 73 -16.64 -1.42 -5.42
CA ALA A 73 -15.64 -2.30 -4.81
C ALA A 73 -16.15 -3.04 -3.55
N GLY A 74 -17.35 -2.72 -3.06
CA GLY A 74 -17.93 -3.32 -1.85
C GLY A 74 -17.42 -2.73 -0.53
N VAL A 75 -16.52 -1.75 -0.57
CA VAL A 75 -15.87 -1.15 0.60
C VAL A 75 -16.85 -0.27 1.38
N ALA A 76 -17.66 0.55 0.70
CA ALA A 76 -18.57 1.50 1.33
C ALA A 76 -19.60 0.82 2.26
N ALA A 77 -20.08 -0.37 1.86
CA ALA A 77 -21.08 -1.11 2.61
C ALA A 77 -20.60 -1.58 3.99
N VAL A 78 -19.29 -1.78 4.13
CA VAL A 78 -18.65 -2.19 5.39
C VAL A 78 -18.19 -0.96 6.18
N LEU A 79 -17.58 0.02 5.52
CA LEU A 79 -16.95 1.17 6.18
C LEU A 79 -17.94 2.26 6.61
N GLY A 80 -19.14 2.35 6.05
CA GLY A 80 -20.10 3.41 6.38
C GLY A 80 -20.57 3.46 7.85
N GLN A 81 -20.19 2.49 8.68
CA GLN A 81 -20.44 2.47 10.13
C GLN A 81 -19.21 2.83 10.98
N TYR A 82 -18.05 3.05 10.36
CA TYR A 82 -16.76 3.26 11.01
C TYR A 82 -16.23 4.67 10.76
N ILE A 83 -15.36 5.14 11.67
CA ILE A 83 -14.53 6.32 11.45
C ILE A 83 -13.10 5.85 11.21
N SER A 84 -12.71 5.83 9.95
CA SER A 84 -11.37 5.40 9.53
C SER A 84 -10.38 6.56 9.60
N TRP A 85 -9.35 6.41 10.42
CA TRP A 85 -8.26 7.37 10.51
C TRP A 85 -7.20 7.12 9.46
N ALA A 86 -6.93 5.85 9.20
CA ALA A 86 -5.89 5.42 8.29
C ALA A 86 -6.29 4.19 7.51
N GLY A 87 -5.97 4.17 6.21
CA GLY A 87 -6.13 3.01 5.35
C GLY A 87 -4.84 2.74 4.59
N TYR A 88 -4.52 1.47 4.42
CA TYR A 88 -3.23 1.03 3.91
C TYR A 88 -3.40 -0.11 2.94
N PHE A 89 -2.77 0.02 1.77
CA PHE A 89 -2.65 -1.08 0.85
C PHE A 89 -1.51 -2.00 1.27
N ILE A 90 -1.81 -3.27 1.50
CA ILE A 90 -0.84 -4.30 1.88
C ILE A 90 -1.16 -5.60 1.13
N ASP A 91 -0.20 -6.51 1.06
CA ASP A 91 -0.42 -7.86 0.50
C ASP A 91 -0.24 -8.82 1.68
N TYR A 92 -1.32 -9.06 2.43
CA TYR A 92 -1.21 -9.75 3.73
C TYR A 92 -1.07 -11.27 3.55
N ASP A 93 -1.57 -11.83 2.45
CA ASP A 93 -1.52 -13.26 2.18
C ASP A 93 -0.51 -13.67 1.08
N ASN A 94 0.33 -12.72 0.62
CA ASN A 94 1.37 -12.92 -0.38
C ASN A 94 0.84 -13.42 -1.74
N ASP A 95 -0.43 -13.17 -2.08
CA ASP A 95 -1.01 -13.61 -3.35
C ASP A 95 -0.65 -12.69 -4.55
N GLY A 96 -0.03 -11.54 -4.28
CA GLY A 96 0.41 -10.58 -5.28
C GLY A 96 -0.59 -9.45 -5.55
N TRP A 97 -1.74 -9.44 -4.88
CA TRP A 97 -2.75 -8.39 -4.97
C TRP A 97 -2.75 -7.54 -3.71
N LYS A 98 -3.04 -6.24 -3.85
CA LYS A 98 -3.06 -5.34 -2.70
C LYS A 98 -4.44 -5.40 -2.05
N ASP A 99 -4.46 -5.96 -0.86
CA ASP A 99 -5.51 -5.92 0.15
C ASP A 99 -5.56 -4.54 0.81
N LEU A 100 -6.55 -4.32 1.68
CA LEU A 100 -6.76 -3.04 2.35
C LEU A 100 -6.97 -3.24 3.86
N PHE A 101 -6.11 -2.64 4.67
CA PHE A 101 -6.23 -2.62 6.12
C PHE A 101 -6.61 -1.23 6.63
N LEU A 102 -7.59 -1.17 7.53
CA LEU A 102 -8.15 0.05 8.08
C LEU A 102 -7.95 0.12 9.58
N VAL A 103 -7.50 1.28 10.04
CA VAL A 103 -7.43 1.62 11.47
C VAL A 103 -8.59 2.54 11.83
N ASN A 104 -9.46 2.08 12.72
CA ASN A 104 -10.71 2.73 13.05
C ASN A 104 -10.76 3.24 14.49
N GLY A 105 -11.62 4.21 14.75
CA GLY A 105 -11.87 4.72 16.10
C GLY A 105 -12.48 6.11 16.10
N ASP A 106 -13.63 6.25 16.77
CA ASP A 106 -14.41 7.48 16.76
C ASP A 106 -13.58 8.73 17.15
N ALA A 107 -13.79 9.81 16.40
CA ALA A 107 -13.02 11.04 16.52
C ALA A 107 -13.58 12.02 17.57
N HIS A 108 -14.84 11.89 17.96
CA HIS A 108 -15.56 12.92 18.74
C HIS A 108 -15.84 12.50 20.19
N HIS A 109 -16.37 11.30 20.36
CA HIS A 109 -16.70 10.64 21.61
C HIS A 109 -15.61 9.68 22.09
N LEU A 110 -14.67 9.31 21.20
CA LEU A 110 -13.55 8.41 21.47
C LEU A 110 -14.04 7.00 21.87
N TYR A 111 -15.00 6.47 21.13
CA TYR A 111 -15.41 5.07 21.27
C TYR A 111 -14.43 4.15 20.53
N PRO A 112 -14.09 3.00 21.12
CA PRO A 112 -13.38 1.94 20.41
C PRO A 112 -14.20 1.43 19.22
N GLU A 113 -13.52 1.10 18.14
CA GLU A 113 -14.08 0.47 16.94
C GLU A 113 -13.18 -0.69 16.51
N GLU A 114 -13.72 -1.67 15.78
CA GLU A 114 -12.92 -2.73 15.17
C GLU A 114 -12.13 -2.18 13.97
N ASP A 115 -10.86 -2.57 13.87
CA ASP A 115 -10.10 -2.42 12.63
C ASP A 115 -10.61 -3.42 11.58
N ILE A 116 -10.50 -3.07 10.29
CA ILE A 116 -11.01 -3.91 9.19
C ILE A 116 -9.85 -4.37 8.31
N LEU A 117 -9.89 -5.63 7.89
CA LEU A 117 -9.01 -6.18 6.87
C LEU A 117 -9.86 -6.67 5.71
N PHE A 118 -9.68 -6.06 4.55
CA PHE A 118 -10.29 -6.48 3.30
C PHE A 118 -9.31 -7.28 2.48
N ARG A 119 -9.73 -8.44 1.99
CA ARG A 119 -9.02 -9.17 0.95
C ARG A 119 -9.47 -8.72 -0.43
N ASN A 120 -8.53 -8.49 -1.34
CA ASN A 120 -8.77 -8.21 -2.74
C ASN A 120 -9.27 -9.48 -3.46
N ASN A 121 -10.38 -9.39 -4.19
CA ASN A 121 -10.98 -10.52 -4.91
C ASN A 121 -10.40 -10.74 -6.33
N HIS A 122 -9.42 -9.92 -6.73
CA HIS A 122 -8.74 -9.94 -8.04
C HIS A 122 -9.64 -9.50 -9.21
N ASP A 123 -10.74 -8.82 -8.90
CA ASP A 123 -11.73 -8.34 -9.88
C ASP A 123 -12.14 -6.87 -9.66
N GLY A 124 -11.35 -6.13 -8.86
CA GLY A 124 -11.65 -4.75 -8.46
C GLY A 124 -12.54 -4.64 -7.23
N THR A 125 -12.97 -5.75 -6.63
CA THR A 125 -13.80 -5.77 -5.42
C THR A 125 -13.04 -6.33 -4.22
N PHE A 126 -13.57 -6.07 -3.03
CA PHE A 126 -13.00 -6.48 -1.76
C PHE A 126 -14.00 -7.28 -0.93
N THR A 127 -13.49 -8.21 -0.13
CA THR A 127 -14.25 -8.95 0.88
C THR A 127 -13.69 -8.62 2.27
N ASP A 128 -14.54 -8.20 3.20
CA ASP A 128 -14.16 -8.09 4.61
C ASP A 128 -13.84 -9.50 5.17
N VAL A 129 -12.59 -9.68 5.59
CA VAL A 129 -12.07 -10.92 6.16
C VAL A 129 -11.62 -10.74 7.62
N ALA A 130 -11.93 -9.60 8.26
CA ALA A 130 -11.46 -9.27 9.61
C ALA A 130 -11.79 -10.40 10.59
N LEU A 131 -13.04 -10.85 10.65
CA LEU A 131 -13.49 -11.87 11.59
C LEU A 131 -12.85 -13.26 11.37
N GLN A 132 -12.23 -13.51 10.22
CA GLN A 132 -11.48 -14.74 9.95
C GLN A 132 -9.97 -14.58 10.12
N SER A 133 -9.49 -13.37 10.40
CA SER A 133 -8.08 -12.99 10.39
C SER A 133 -7.44 -12.97 11.78
N GLY A 134 -8.08 -13.60 12.76
CA GLY A 134 -7.53 -13.87 14.09
C GLY A 134 -8.27 -13.21 15.24
N ASP A 135 -7.78 -13.47 16.44
CA ASP A 135 -8.42 -13.03 17.69
C ASP A 135 -8.51 -11.51 17.83
N TYR A 136 -7.54 -10.77 17.29
CA TYR A 136 -7.52 -9.31 17.31
C TYR A 136 -8.84 -8.72 16.81
N PHE A 137 -9.26 -9.13 15.62
CA PHE A 137 -10.46 -8.63 14.94
C PHE A 137 -11.79 -9.08 15.56
N THR A 138 -11.78 -9.97 16.55
CA THR A 138 -13.00 -10.53 17.15
C THR A 138 -13.14 -10.29 18.64
N LYS A 139 -12.06 -9.87 19.32
CA LYS A 139 -12.00 -9.75 20.77
C LYS A 139 -11.54 -8.37 21.24
N GLU A 140 -10.96 -7.58 20.34
CA GLU A 140 -10.34 -6.32 20.68
C GLU A 140 -10.94 -5.19 19.85
N GLU A 141 -11.26 -4.10 20.52
CA GLU A 141 -11.67 -2.84 19.90
C GLU A 141 -10.82 -1.75 20.53
N TYR A 142 -10.31 -0.85 19.70
CA TYR A 142 -9.46 0.25 20.15
C TYR A 142 -9.88 1.57 19.53
N ILE A 143 -9.39 2.67 20.10
CA ILE A 143 -9.49 3.98 19.50
C ILE A 143 -8.25 4.15 18.61
N GLY A 144 -8.26 3.47 17.47
CA GLY A 144 -7.15 3.42 16.52
C GLY A 144 -6.86 4.78 15.88
N ARG A 145 -5.58 5.06 15.60
CA ARG A 145 -5.16 6.31 14.93
C ARG A 145 -4.28 6.07 13.71
N GLY A 146 -3.42 5.07 13.74
CA GLY A 146 -2.60 4.72 12.59
C GLY A 146 -1.88 3.40 12.78
N ALA A 147 -1.20 2.95 11.74
CA ALA A 147 -0.45 1.71 11.74
C ALA A 147 0.85 1.84 10.94
N ALA A 148 1.83 1.02 11.29
CA ALA A 148 3.04 0.81 10.53
C ALA A 148 3.12 -0.66 10.10
N PHE A 149 3.68 -0.91 8.92
CA PHE A 149 3.75 -2.23 8.32
C PHE A 149 5.19 -2.63 8.08
N GLY A 150 5.47 -3.92 8.15
CA GLY A 150 6.76 -4.46 7.75
C GLY A 150 6.91 -5.91 8.19
N ASP A 151 7.78 -6.63 7.51
CA ASP A 151 8.25 -7.95 7.89
C ASP A 151 9.26 -7.81 9.05
N TYR A 152 8.77 -7.67 10.29
CA TYR A 152 9.60 -7.20 11.41
C TYR A 152 10.62 -8.26 11.86
N ASP A 153 10.29 -9.54 11.67
CA ASP A 153 11.16 -10.65 12.02
C ASP A 153 11.84 -11.33 10.82
N ASN A 154 11.57 -10.86 9.61
CA ASN A 154 12.20 -11.27 8.36
C ASN A 154 11.81 -12.68 7.90
N ASP A 155 10.56 -13.08 8.11
CA ASP A 155 10.03 -14.38 7.70
C ASP A 155 9.21 -14.34 6.39
N GLY A 156 8.90 -13.14 5.91
CA GLY A 156 8.38 -12.89 4.57
C GLY A 156 6.92 -12.54 4.44
N ASP A 157 6.20 -12.42 5.54
CA ASP A 157 4.88 -11.80 5.53
C ASP A 157 4.89 -10.41 6.16
N ILE A 158 3.82 -9.67 5.91
CA ILE A 158 3.67 -8.31 6.42
C ILE A 158 3.00 -8.38 7.79
N ASP A 159 3.71 -7.90 8.80
CA ASP A 159 3.17 -7.63 10.12
C ASP A 159 2.68 -6.20 10.24
N ILE A 160 1.81 -5.97 11.23
CA ILE A 160 1.14 -4.69 11.45
C ILE A 160 1.37 -4.25 12.89
N TYR A 161 1.83 -3.03 13.10
CA TYR A 161 1.83 -2.39 14.40
C TYR A 161 0.80 -1.26 14.43
N VAL A 162 -0.25 -1.41 15.24
CA VAL A 162 -1.33 -0.43 15.38
C VAL A 162 -1.08 0.49 16.58
N ALA A 163 -1.22 1.78 16.36
CA ALA A 163 -1.12 2.82 17.36
C ALA A 163 -2.51 3.27 17.82
N ASN A 164 -2.82 3.02 19.09
CA ASN A 164 -4.11 3.29 19.69
C ASN A 164 -4.05 4.49 20.65
N LEU A 165 -5.01 5.40 20.54
CA LEU A 165 -5.15 6.53 21.44
C LEU A 165 -5.60 6.04 22.83
N ASN A 166 -4.86 6.43 23.87
CA ASN A 166 -5.12 6.03 25.26
C ASN A 166 -5.19 4.51 25.48
N GLY A 167 -4.64 3.71 24.57
CA GLY A 167 -4.61 2.25 24.61
C GLY A 167 -3.19 1.71 24.40
N PRO A 168 -3.00 0.39 24.51
CA PRO A 168 -1.74 -0.24 24.14
C PRO A 168 -1.52 -0.14 22.63
N GLY A 169 -0.25 -0.02 22.22
CA GLY A 169 0.11 -0.37 20.85
C GLY A 169 0.02 -1.88 20.68
N VAL A 170 -0.49 -2.33 19.52
CA VAL A 170 -0.71 -3.75 19.24
C VAL A 170 0.14 -4.16 18.07
N LEU A 171 0.97 -5.19 18.25
CA LEU A 171 1.67 -5.85 17.16
C LEU A 171 0.85 -7.08 16.72
N LEU A 172 0.37 -7.05 15.49
CA LEU A 172 -0.25 -8.17 14.81
C LEU A 172 0.86 -8.86 14.02
N ARG A 173 1.33 -9.98 14.56
CA ARG A 173 2.24 -10.87 13.84
C ARG A 173 1.43 -11.66 12.83
N ASN A 174 1.79 -11.56 11.55
CA ASN A 174 1.23 -12.41 10.53
C ASN A 174 2.02 -13.72 10.51
N ASP A 175 1.31 -14.85 10.47
CA ASP A 175 1.94 -16.17 10.29
C ASP A 175 1.18 -16.97 9.20
N GLY A 176 0.31 -16.27 8.45
CA GLY A 176 -0.51 -16.81 7.38
C GLY A 176 0.04 -16.49 6.00
N GLY A 177 0.67 -15.32 5.85
CA GLY A 177 1.15 -14.81 4.56
C GLY A 177 2.32 -15.61 4.00
N ASN A 178 3.23 -16.12 4.82
CA ASN A 178 4.39 -16.89 4.38
C ASN A 178 4.06 -18.27 3.76
N ARG A 179 2.77 -18.63 3.62
CA ARG A 179 2.31 -19.81 2.88
C ARG A 179 2.45 -19.66 1.36
N ASN A 180 2.39 -18.43 0.86
CA ASN A 180 2.71 -18.08 -0.51
C ASN A 180 4.17 -17.62 -0.62
N SER A 181 4.67 -17.58 -1.85
CA SER A 181 6.02 -17.10 -2.12
C SER A 181 6.07 -15.58 -2.08
N TRP A 182 7.22 -15.00 -1.76
CA TRP A 182 7.38 -13.56 -1.59
C TRP A 182 8.75 -13.07 -2.07
N LEU A 183 8.90 -11.77 -2.26
CA LEU A 183 10.18 -11.11 -2.48
C LEU A 183 10.18 -9.76 -1.79
N ILE A 184 11.17 -9.53 -0.91
CA ILE A 184 11.39 -8.22 -0.31
C ILE A 184 12.63 -7.59 -0.92
N LEU A 185 12.53 -6.35 -1.37
CA LEU A 185 13.63 -5.60 -1.97
C LEU A 185 14.11 -4.48 -1.04
N LYS A 186 15.40 -4.53 -0.71
CA LYS A 186 16.11 -3.42 -0.07
C LYS A 186 16.96 -2.69 -1.10
N LEU A 187 16.56 -1.49 -1.48
CA LEU A 187 17.29 -0.69 -2.45
C LEU A 187 18.29 0.23 -1.76
N VAL A 188 19.48 0.40 -2.35
CA VAL A 188 20.54 1.27 -1.82
C VAL A 188 21.03 2.20 -2.91
N GLY A 189 20.74 3.50 -2.77
CA GLY A 189 21.20 4.53 -3.70
C GLY A 189 22.71 4.81 -3.59
N ILE A 190 23.30 5.19 -4.73
CA ILE A 190 24.66 5.74 -4.86
C ILE A 190 24.60 7.17 -5.40
N LYS A 191 23.94 7.36 -6.55
CA LYS A 191 23.73 8.66 -7.19
C LYS A 191 22.42 9.29 -6.75
N SER A 192 21.41 8.45 -6.56
CA SER A 192 20.15 8.78 -5.90
C SER A 192 20.35 8.90 -4.38
N ASN A 193 19.33 9.37 -3.65
CA ASN A 193 19.38 9.36 -2.19
C ASN A 193 19.61 7.93 -1.65
N ARG A 194 20.28 7.80 -0.50
CA ARG A 194 20.80 6.52 0.00
C ARG A 194 19.71 5.47 0.23
N ASP A 195 18.55 5.93 0.66
CA ASP A 195 17.37 5.12 0.94
C ASP A 195 16.53 4.82 -0.30
N ALA A 196 16.99 5.27 -1.48
CA ALA A 196 16.34 5.07 -2.77
C ALA A 196 14.91 5.62 -2.87
N VAL A 197 14.51 6.55 -2.01
CA VAL A 197 13.18 7.18 -2.03
C VAL A 197 12.88 7.75 -3.41
N GLY A 198 11.74 7.38 -3.96
CA GLY A 198 11.30 7.70 -5.32
C GLY A 198 11.71 6.67 -6.38
N ALA A 199 12.50 5.65 -6.05
CA ALA A 199 12.80 4.56 -6.97
C ALA A 199 11.53 3.76 -7.28
N TRP A 200 11.29 3.54 -8.57
CA TRP A 200 10.16 2.78 -9.08
C TRP A 200 10.61 1.39 -9.45
N VAL A 201 9.88 0.37 -9.00
CA VAL A 201 10.18 -1.03 -9.26
C VAL A 201 9.02 -1.67 -9.99
N THR A 202 9.34 -2.51 -10.98
CA THR A 202 8.40 -3.43 -11.60
C THR A 202 8.92 -4.85 -11.43
N VAL A 203 8.09 -5.71 -10.85
CA VAL A 203 8.36 -7.14 -10.63
C VAL A 203 7.49 -7.96 -11.57
N ARG A 204 8.09 -8.89 -12.31
CA ARG A 204 7.39 -9.81 -13.22
C ARG A 204 7.67 -11.25 -12.83
N ALA A 205 6.64 -12.01 -12.50
CA ALA A 205 6.72 -13.42 -12.13
C ALA A 205 5.58 -14.19 -12.81
N GLY A 206 5.88 -14.86 -13.92
CA GLY A 206 4.85 -15.55 -14.70
C GLY A 206 3.79 -14.59 -15.24
N ASP A 207 2.56 -14.75 -14.77
CA ASP A 207 1.41 -13.90 -15.08
C ASP A 207 1.28 -12.68 -14.16
N LEU A 208 1.98 -12.65 -13.02
CA LEU A 208 1.95 -11.52 -12.10
C LEU A 208 2.89 -10.39 -12.56
N VAL A 209 2.37 -9.18 -12.59
CA VAL A 209 3.11 -7.94 -12.77
C VAL A 209 2.70 -7.00 -11.65
N GLN A 210 3.66 -6.57 -10.85
CA GLN A 210 3.42 -5.62 -9.76
C GLN A 210 4.35 -4.44 -9.91
N VAL A 211 3.87 -3.26 -9.50
CA VAL A 211 4.71 -2.07 -9.36
C VAL A 211 4.77 -1.61 -7.91
N GLY A 212 5.88 -0.98 -7.55
CA GLY A 212 6.07 -0.42 -6.22
C GLY A 212 7.02 0.76 -6.26
N GLN A 213 6.77 1.77 -5.45
CA GLN A 213 7.68 2.91 -5.28
C GLN A 213 8.22 2.91 -3.85
N VAL A 214 9.55 3.07 -3.71
CA VAL A 214 10.15 3.32 -2.41
C VAL A 214 9.69 4.68 -1.90
N ARG A 215 8.95 4.66 -0.80
CA ARG A 215 8.37 5.85 -0.17
C ARG A 215 8.97 6.05 1.21
N ALA A 216 9.10 7.31 1.61
CA ALA A 216 9.48 7.68 2.98
C ALA A 216 8.24 8.19 3.71
N GLY A 217 7.88 7.53 4.79
CA GLY A 217 6.63 7.79 5.51
C GLY A 217 5.42 7.06 4.90
N GLY A 218 4.36 6.96 5.69
CA GLY A 218 3.09 6.37 5.32
C GLY A 218 2.21 6.29 6.56
N GLY A 219 0.94 6.67 6.42
CA GLY A 219 0.00 6.65 7.55
C GLY A 219 -0.01 7.87 8.45
N TYR A 220 -1.00 7.91 9.34
CA TYR A 220 -1.15 8.93 10.37
C TYR A 220 -0.35 8.53 11.62
N LEU A 221 0.57 9.40 12.07
CA LEU A 221 1.46 9.16 13.23
C LEU A 221 2.33 7.90 13.11
N SER A 222 2.60 7.44 11.88
CA SER A 222 3.34 6.20 11.61
C SER A 222 4.28 6.34 10.40
N SER A 223 5.12 5.31 10.23
CA SER A 223 5.91 5.10 9.02
C SER A 223 6.22 3.61 8.92
N SER A 224 5.92 3.03 7.76
CA SER A 224 6.21 1.62 7.46
C SER A 224 7.68 1.37 7.17
N ASP A 225 8.04 0.10 7.12
CA ASP A 225 9.29 -0.37 6.54
C ASP A 225 9.47 0.16 5.11
N ILE A 226 10.68 0.60 4.80
CA ILE A 226 11.03 1.16 3.50
C ILE A 226 11.28 0.09 2.43
N ARG A 227 11.48 -1.16 2.84
CA ARG A 227 11.67 -2.28 1.92
C ARG A 227 10.37 -2.54 1.16
N LEU A 228 10.49 -2.78 -0.14
CA LEU A 228 9.33 -3.11 -0.97
C LEU A 228 9.03 -4.60 -0.83
N HIS A 229 7.81 -4.92 -0.46
CA HIS A 229 7.29 -6.28 -0.38
C HIS A 229 6.44 -6.61 -1.61
N PHE A 230 6.61 -7.81 -2.13
CA PHE A 230 5.87 -8.35 -3.27
C PHE A 230 5.48 -9.80 -2.95
N GLY A 231 4.17 -10.07 -2.77
CA GLY A 231 3.65 -11.43 -2.81
C GLY A 231 3.78 -12.00 -4.20
N LEU A 232 4.07 -13.29 -4.32
CA LEU A 232 4.31 -13.97 -5.59
C LEU A 232 3.34 -15.13 -5.81
N GLY A 233 2.39 -15.34 -4.89
CA GLY A 233 1.49 -16.49 -4.89
C GLY A 233 2.27 -17.79 -4.95
N SER A 234 2.00 -18.61 -5.96
CA SER A 234 2.70 -19.89 -6.16
C SER A 234 4.05 -19.79 -6.89
N HIS A 235 4.47 -18.61 -7.34
CA HIS A 235 5.67 -18.45 -8.15
C HIS A 235 6.94 -18.55 -7.32
N SER A 236 7.75 -19.58 -7.59
CA SER A 236 9.02 -19.81 -6.87
C SER A 236 10.19 -18.91 -7.36
N LYS A 237 9.95 -18.04 -8.35
CA LYS A 237 10.94 -17.13 -8.91
C LYS A 237 10.28 -15.92 -9.56
N VAL A 238 11.06 -14.85 -9.66
CA VAL A 238 10.77 -13.64 -10.43
C VAL A 238 11.60 -13.65 -11.71
N ASP A 239 10.93 -13.50 -12.85
CA ASP A 239 11.56 -13.52 -14.17
C ASP A 239 12.37 -12.23 -14.42
N GLU A 240 11.84 -11.07 -14.01
CA GLU A 240 12.53 -9.79 -14.06
C GLU A 240 12.13 -8.85 -12.92
N VAL A 241 13.13 -8.22 -12.31
CA VAL A 241 12.99 -7.02 -11.46
C VAL A 241 13.60 -5.86 -12.24
N GLU A 242 12.78 -4.88 -12.64
CA GLU A 242 13.22 -3.62 -13.23
C GLU A 242 13.14 -2.51 -12.18
N ILE A 243 14.23 -1.76 -12.01
CA ILE A 243 14.31 -0.62 -11.09
C ILE A 243 14.66 0.62 -11.89
N ARG A 244 13.80 1.61 -11.84
CA ARG A 244 14.04 2.96 -12.32
C ARG A 244 14.38 3.85 -11.13
N TRP A 245 15.66 4.19 -11.02
CA TRP A 245 16.21 5.00 -9.93
C TRP A 245 15.87 6.49 -10.12
N PRO A 246 15.77 7.29 -9.04
CA PRO A 246 15.58 8.75 -9.13
C PRO A 246 16.64 9.45 -9.99
N SER A 247 17.84 8.90 -10.08
CA SER A 247 18.92 9.40 -10.94
C SER A 247 18.66 9.26 -12.45
N GLY A 248 17.58 8.57 -12.85
CA GLY A 248 17.25 8.21 -14.23
C GLY A 248 17.86 6.89 -14.71
N ILE A 249 18.67 6.22 -13.90
CA ILE A 249 19.22 4.91 -14.23
C ILE A 249 18.11 3.86 -14.22
N VAL A 250 18.11 2.97 -15.22
CA VAL A 250 17.27 1.76 -15.24
C VAL A 250 18.17 0.53 -15.06
N GLN A 251 17.90 -0.26 -14.04
CA GLN A 251 18.63 -1.48 -13.70
C GLN A 251 17.69 -2.68 -13.73
N LYS A 252 18.13 -3.78 -14.36
CA LYS A 252 17.35 -5.02 -14.43
C LYS A 252 18.09 -6.17 -13.75
N ARG A 253 17.34 -7.03 -13.07
CA ARG A 253 17.77 -8.35 -12.59
C ARG A 253 16.83 -9.40 -13.17
N LYS A 254 17.37 -10.53 -13.62
CA LYS A 254 16.58 -11.63 -14.18
C LYS A 254 16.76 -12.90 -13.37
N ASN A 255 15.76 -13.77 -13.37
CA ASN A 255 15.78 -15.06 -12.68
C ASN A 255 16.14 -14.92 -11.19
N VAL A 256 15.42 -14.04 -10.48
CA VAL A 256 15.59 -13.83 -9.04
C VAL A 256 14.78 -14.92 -8.31
N ALA A 257 15.38 -15.62 -7.36
CA ALA A 257 14.65 -16.60 -6.56
C ALA A 257 13.60 -15.92 -5.66
N ALA A 258 12.48 -16.59 -5.39
CA ALA A 258 11.53 -16.15 -4.36
C ALA A 258 12.07 -16.42 -2.94
N ASN A 259 11.31 -15.98 -1.94
CA ASN A 259 11.46 -16.22 -0.51
C ASN A 259 12.78 -15.72 0.04
N GLN A 260 13.09 -14.47 -0.31
CA GLN A 260 14.31 -13.82 0.15
C GLN A 260 14.13 -12.30 0.28
N ILE A 261 14.95 -11.74 1.16
CA ILE A 261 15.24 -10.30 1.15
C ILE A 261 16.44 -10.07 0.24
N LEU A 262 16.22 -9.42 -0.89
CA LEU A 262 17.26 -9.10 -1.86
C LEU A 262 17.68 -7.64 -1.72
N THR A 263 18.96 -7.41 -1.40
CA THR A 263 19.54 -6.05 -1.44
C THR A 263 20.07 -5.74 -2.83
N ILE A 264 19.63 -4.63 -3.43
CA ILE A 264 20.09 -4.15 -4.74
C ILE A 264 20.65 -2.74 -4.61
N THR A 265 21.94 -2.59 -4.94
CA THR A 265 22.62 -1.29 -4.96
C THR A 265 22.56 -0.68 -6.36
N GLU A 266 22.23 0.61 -6.43
CA GLU A 266 22.27 1.43 -7.64
C GLU A 266 23.67 1.37 -8.27
N PRO A 267 23.79 1.18 -9.60
CA PRO A 267 25.10 1.19 -10.24
C PRO A 267 25.68 2.62 -10.27
N ALA A 268 27.00 2.74 -10.17
CA ALA A 268 27.69 4.04 -10.19
C ALA A 268 27.61 4.75 -11.56
N GLU A 269 27.38 4.01 -12.66
CA GLU A 269 27.26 4.53 -14.02
C GLU A 269 26.08 3.90 -14.75
N MET A 270 25.55 4.60 -15.76
CA MET A 270 24.56 4.06 -16.69
C MET A 270 25.17 2.86 -17.42
N THR A 271 24.65 1.66 -17.16
CA THR A 271 24.98 0.50 -18.00
C THR A 271 24.51 0.80 -19.42
N LYS A 272 25.44 1.07 -20.34
CA LYS A 272 25.16 1.10 -21.78
C LYS A 272 24.63 -0.28 -22.16
N GLY A 273 23.31 -0.38 -22.36
CA GLY A 273 22.65 -1.63 -22.70
C GLY A 273 23.33 -2.30 -23.90
N GLY A 274 23.76 -3.54 -23.71
CA GLY A 274 24.12 -4.43 -24.81
C GLY A 274 22.88 -4.67 -25.68
N ARG A 275 23.07 -4.53 -27.00
CA ARG A 275 22.09 -4.92 -28.01
C ARG A 275 21.81 -6.41 -27.96
#